data_AF-A0A3B9VH31-F1
#
_entry.id   AF-A0A3B9VH31-F1
#
_cell.length_a   1.000
_cell.length_b   1.000
_cell.length_c   1.000
_cell.angle_alpha   90.00
_cell.angle_beta   90.00
_cell.angle_gamma   90.00
#
_symmetry.space_group_name_H-M   'P 1'
#
loop_
_entity.id
_entity.type
_entity.pdbx_description
1 polymer ?
#
loop_
_entity_poly.entity_id
_entity_poly.type
_entity_poly.pdbx_seq_one_letter_code
_entity_poly.pdbx_strand_id
1 'polypeptide(L)'
;MKANITHNALLSLNYNEQIGLNGIVQELTDKFQFIKKVILYGSKARVDFVGDSDIDLLFILEREVSRLEKSEMSDIIYDYELANDIVISAIFIPEHEFRDKASIFLAKVRKEGIVIWSRG
;
A
#
# COMPACT_ATOMS: atom_id res chain seq x y z
N MET A 1 13.77 -0.79 11.11
CA MET A 1 12.98 0.33 11.68
C MET A 1 11.53 -0.10 11.63
N LYS A 2 10.70 0.18 12.64
CA LYS A 2 9.26 -0.10 12.54
C LYS A 2 8.64 0.83 11.50
N ALA A 3 7.88 0.28 10.56
CA ALA A 3 7.07 1.04 9.63
C ALA A 3 5.99 1.80 10.42
N ASN A 4 6.15 3.12 10.55
CA ASN A 4 5.15 3.95 11.20
C ASN A 4 4.23 4.54 10.12
N ILE A 5 3.00 4.02 10.03
CA ILE A 5 1.96 4.61 9.18
C ILE A 5 1.62 6.01 9.68
N THR A 6 1.46 6.97 8.76
CA THR A 6 1.17 8.36 9.10
C THR A 6 -0.21 8.49 9.78
N HIS A 7 -0.27 9.30 10.84
CA HIS A 7 -1.49 9.44 11.68
C HIS A 7 -2.74 9.82 10.88
N ASN A 8 -2.60 10.67 9.85
CA ASN A 8 -3.71 11.09 9.01
C ASN A 8 -4.31 9.97 8.16
N ALA A 9 -3.52 8.95 7.78
CA ALA A 9 -4.02 7.79 7.03
C ALA A 9 -4.80 6.81 7.93
N LEU A 10 -4.57 6.85 9.25
CA LEU A 10 -5.24 5.94 10.19
C LEU A 10 -6.65 6.40 10.54
N LEU A 11 -7.00 7.67 10.31
CA LEU A 11 -8.30 8.24 10.70
C LEU A 11 -9.48 7.67 9.89
N SER A 12 -9.23 7.16 8.68
CA SER A 12 -10.23 6.54 7.81
C SER A 12 -10.33 5.01 7.96
N LEU A 13 -9.48 4.41 8.81
CA LEU A 13 -9.37 2.97 8.98
C LEU A 13 -9.97 2.52 10.31
N ASN A 14 -10.76 1.45 10.28
CA ASN A 14 -11.24 0.78 11.48
C ASN A 14 -10.11 0.01 12.19
N TYR A 15 -10.38 -0.56 13.37
CA TYR A 15 -9.37 -1.24 14.17
C TYR A 15 -8.68 -2.42 13.44
N ASN A 16 -9.45 -3.27 12.76
CA ASN A 16 -8.93 -4.42 12.03
C ASN A 16 -8.10 -3.98 10.82
N GLU A 17 -8.57 -2.98 10.09
CA GLU A 17 -7.87 -2.34 8.97
C GLU A 17 -6.52 -1.77 9.42
N GLN A 18 -6.47 -1.10 10.57
CA GLN A 18 -5.22 -0.57 11.11
C GLN A 18 -4.25 -1.70 11.48
N ILE A 19 -4.71 -2.78 12.11
CA ILE A 19 -3.83 -3.90 12.49
C ILE A 19 -3.30 -4.61 11.24
N GLY A 20 -4.19 -5.00 10.33
CA GLY A 20 -3.81 -5.71 9.11
C GLY A 20 -2.89 -4.89 8.23
N LEU A 21 -3.22 -3.60 7.99
CA LEU A 21 -2.38 -2.73 7.18
C LEU A 21 -0.99 -2.51 7.80
N ASN A 22 -0.91 -2.28 9.11
CA ASN A 22 0.38 -2.15 9.78
C ASN A 22 1.22 -3.44 9.67
N GLY A 23 0.59 -4.60 9.83
CA GLY A 23 1.24 -5.90 9.68
C GLY A 23 1.80 -6.11 8.27
N ILE A 24 0.96 -5.88 7.24
CA ILE A 24 1.35 -5.98 5.82
C ILE A 24 2.54 -5.06 5.52
N VAL A 25 2.44 -3.78 5.85
CA VAL A 25 3.50 -2.81 5.53
C VAL A 25 4.79 -3.18 6.25
N GLN A 26 4.72 -3.57 7.52
CA GLN A 26 5.89 -4.00 8.28
C GLN A 26 6.57 -5.22 7.64
N GLU A 27 5.81 -6.30 7.43
CA GLU A 27 6.38 -7.57 6.95
C GLU A 27 6.94 -7.44 5.53
N LEU A 28 6.20 -6.80 4.62
CA LEU A 28 6.67 -6.61 3.25
C LEU A 28 7.92 -5.73 3.20
N THR A 29 7.98 -4.66 3.99
CA THR A 29 9.13 -3.73 3.94
C THR A 29 10.38 -4.28 4.61
N ASP A 30 10.21 -5.16 5.61
CA ASP A 30 11.29 -5.93 6.23
C ASP A 30 11.81 -7.03 5.29
N LYS A 31 10.91 -7.80 4.66
CA LYS A 31 11.30 -8.91 3.76
C LYS A 31 11.87 -8.42 2.44
N PHE A 32 11.28 -7.37 1.85
CA PHE A 32 11.62 -6.89 0.51
C PHE A 32 12.29 -5.52 0.56
N GLN A 33 13.62 -5.52 0.57
CA GLN A 33 14.43 -4.31 0.68
C GLN A 33 14.30 -3.34 -0.51
N PHE A 34 13.81 -3.83 -1.65
CA PHE A 34 13.59 -3.01 -2.84
C PHE A 34 12.29 -2.19 -2.79
N ILE A 35 11.40 -2.36 -1.80
CA ILE A 35 10.21 -1.50 -1.66
C ILE A 35 10.67 -0.11 -1.20
N LYS A 36 10.46 0.93 -2.00
CA LYS A 36 10.87 2.31 -1.65
C LYS A 36 9.76 3.09 -0.96
N LYS A 37 8.50 2.92 -1.38
CA LYS A 37 7.36 3.66 -0.82
C LYS A 37 6.09 2.81 -0.85
N VAL A 38 5.19 3.07 0.09
CA VAL A 38 3.82 2.58 0.08
C VAL A 38 2.89 3.77 0.14
N ILE A 39 1.94 3.83 -0.79
CA ILE A 39 1.00 4.92 -0.96
C ILE A 39 -0.41 4.36 -0.82
N LEU A 40 -1.17 4.88 0.15
CA LEU A 40 -2.61 4.68 0.24
C LEU A 40 -3.28 5.59 -0.78
N TYR A 41 -4.15 5.04 -1.64
CA TYR A 41 -4.93 5.83 -2.58
C TYR A 41 -6.42 5.46 -2.50
N GLY A 42 -7.22 5.93 -3.45
CA GLY A 42 -8.60 5.50 -3.58
C GLY A 42 -9.55 6.13 -2.55
N SER A 43 -10.60 5.41 -2.18
CA SER A 43 -11.66 5.90 -1.28
C SER A 43 -11.12 6.22 0.12
N LYS A 44 -10.35 5.29 0.70
CA LYS A 44 -9.81 5.39 2.07
C LYS A 44 -8.72 6.45 2.23
N ALA A 45 -8.13 6.94 1.13
CA ALA A 45 -7.20 8.08 1.18
C ALA A 45 -7.90 9.44 1.34
N ARG A 46 -9.22 9.52 1.13
CA ARG A 46 -9.97 10.78 1.22
C ARG A 46 -10.61 10.97 2.60
N VAL A 47 -10.61 12.21 3.08
CA VAL A 47 -11.11 12.59 4.42
C VAL A 47 -12.64 12.50 4.53
N ASP A 48 -13.35 12.50 3.41
CA ASP A 48 -14.82 12.50 3.32
C ASP A 48 -15.42 11.10 3.13
N PHE A 49 -14.63 10.05 3.32
CA PHE A 49 -15.08 8.69 3.07
C PHE A 49 -16.10 8.21 4.11
N VAL A 50 -17.20 7.63 3.61
CA VAL A 50 -18.24 6.97 4.40
C VAL A 50 -18.54 5.62 3.76
N GLY A 51 -18.24 4.53 4.46
CA GLY A 51 -18.61 3.18 4.02
C GLY A 51 -17.62 2.08 4.40
N ASP A 52 -17.92 0.89 3.90
CA ASP A 52 -17.02 -0.26 3.94
C ASP A 52 -16.45 -0.41 2.52
N SER A 53 -15.14 -0.25 2.35
CA SER A 53 -14.50 -0.34 1.03
C SER A 53 -13.08 -0.86 1.18
N ASP A 54 -12.62 -1.55 0.16
CA ASP A 54 -11.25 -2.04 0.04
C ASP A 54 -10.21 -0.95 0.34
N ILE A 55 -9.06 -1.38 0.88
CA ILE A 55 -7.89 -0.52 1.07
C ILE A 55 -7.01 -0.62 -0.18
N ASP A 56 -6.87 0.50 -0.88
CA ASP A 56 -6.10 0.60 -2.11
C ASP A 56 -4.64 1.01 -1.84
N LEU A 57 -3.68 0.14 -2.16
CA LEU A 57 -2.25 0.35 -1.92
C LEU A 57 -1.42 0.32 -3.21
N LEU A 58 -0.56 1.32 -3.37
CA LEU A 58 0.46 1.34 -4.41
C LEU A 58 1.85 1.20 -3.78
N PHE A 59 2.53 0.11 -4.11
CA PHE A 59 3.91 -0.15 -3.74
C PHE A 59 4.84 0.32 -4.85
N ILE A 60 5.74 1.25 -4.49
CA ILE A 60 6.79 1.75 -5.38
C ILE A 60 8.06 0.95 -5.12
N LEU A 61 8.58 0.31 -6.16
CA LEU A 61 9.71 -0.59 -6.11
C LEU A 61 10.95 0.05 -6.76
N GLU A 62 12.13 -0.29 -6.28
CA GLU A 62 13.40 0.14 -6.86
C GLU A 62 13.64 -0.46 -8.26
N ARG A 63 13.11 -1.65 -8.50
CA ARG A 63 13.26 -2.39 -9.75
C ARG A 63 11.99 -3.12 -10.13
N GLU A 64 11.96 -3.61 -11.37
CA GLU A 64 11.01 -4.64 -11.73
C GLU A 64 11.23 -5.91 -10.89
N VAL A 65 10.13 -6.60 -10.60
CA VAL A 65 10.11 -7.83 -9.83
C VAL A 65 9.48 -8.94 -10.66
N SER A 66 9.97 -10.15 -10.43
CA SER A 66 9.49 -11.36 -11.08
C SER A 66 8.03 -11.67 -10.69
N ARG A 67 7.39 -12.54 -11.46
CA ARG A 67 6.05 -13.06 -11.11
C ARG A 67 6.06 -13.79 -9.75
N LEU A 68 7.14 -14.49 -9.44
CA LEU A 68 7.29 -15.19 -8.15
C LEU A 68 7.32 -14.19 -6.99
N GLU A 69 8.15 -13.15 -7.08
CA GLU A 69 8.20 -12.10 -6.05
C GLU A 69 6.85 -11.40 -5.89
N LYS A 70 6.11 -11.14 -6.98
CA LYS A 70 4.75 -10.60 -6.89
C LYS A 70 3.80 -11.56 -6.19
N SER A 71 3.87 -12.86 -6.51
CA SER A 71 3.07 -13.89 -5.84
C SER A 71 3.34 -13.92 -4.35
N GLU A 72 4.62 -13.94 -3.95
CA GLU A 72 4.99 -13.95 -2.52
C GLU A 72 4.50 -12.70 -1.77
N MET A 73 4.55 -11.52 -2.40
CA MET A 73 3.99 -10.30 -1.80
C MET A 73 2.47 -10.38 -1.68
N SER A 74 1.79 -10.93 -2.69
CA SER A 74 0.34 -11.15 -2.66
C SER A 74 -0.09 -12.19 -1.62
N ASP A 75 0.67 -13.27 -1.45
CA ASP A 75 0.39 -14.31 -0.46
C ASP A 75 0.47 -13.74 0.97
N ILE A 76 1.48 -12.91 1.25
CA ILE A 76 1.58 -12.20 2.53
C ILE A 76 0.36 -11.31 2.76
N ILE A 77 -0.04 -10.52 1.76
CA ILE A 77 -1.23 -9.66 1.88
C ILE A 77 -2.47 -10.51 2.20
N TYR A 78 -2.65 -11.61 1.48
CA TYR A 78 -3.78 -12.52 1.64
C TYR A 78 -3.87 -13.12 3.05
N ASP A 79 -2.72 -13.50 3.64
CA ASP A 79 -2.67 -14.00 5.02
C ASP A 79 -3.19 -12.96 6.02
N TYR A 80 -2.86 -11.67 5.84
CA TYR A 80 -3.37 -10.59 6.69
C TYR A 80 -4.83 -10.23 6.40
N GLU A 81 -5.27 -10.30 5.14
CA GLU A 81 -6.68 -10.14 4.77
C GLU A 81 -7.56 -11.14 5.53
N LEU A 82 -7.19 -12.42 5.47
CA LEU A 82 -7.90 -13.50 6.16
C LEU A 82 -7.83 -13.34 7.68
N ALA A 83 -6.67 -13.01 8.24
CA ALA A 83 -6.49 -12.92 9.68
C ALA A 83 -7.24 -11.75 10.33
N ASN A 84 -7.48 -10.67 9.57
CA ASN A 84 -8.07 -9.44 10.09
C ASN A 84 -9.47 -9.15 9.55
N ASP A 85 -10.01 -9.96 8.65
CA ASP A 85 -11.30 -9.74 7.97
C ASP A 85 -11.32 -8.37 7.25
N ILE A 86 -10.32 -8.17 6.38
CA ILE A 86 -10.14 -6.94 5.59
C ILE A 86 -9.88 -7.27 4.13
N VAL A 87 -10.05 -6.28 3.24
CA VAL A 87 -9.77 -6.40 1.80
C VAL A 87 -8.75 -5.34 1.37
N ILE A 88 -7.70 -5.77 0.69
CA ILE A 88 -6.58 -4.97 0.18
C ILE A 88 -6.46 -5.14 -1.33
N SER A 89 -6.57 -4.04 -2.06
CA SER A 89 -6.20 -3.98 -3.47
C SER A 89 -4.78 -3.43 -3.61
N ALA A 90 -3.80 -4.28 -3.94
CA ALA A 90 -2.39 -3.88 -4.04
C ALA A 90 -1.85 -3.86 -5.48
N ILE A 91 -1.18 -2.77 -5.84
CA ILE A 91 -0.46 -2.61 -7.12
C ILE A 91 1.03 -2.44 -6.84
N PHE A 92 1.86 -3.15 -7.60
CA PHE A 92 3.33 -3.10 -7.51
C PHE A 92 3.93 -2.59 -8.81
N ILE A 93 4.62 -1.44 -8.76
CA ILE A 93 5.29 -0.84 -9.93
C ILE A 93 6.69 -0.34 -9.59
N PRO A 94 7.63 -0.37 -10.55
CA PRO A 94 8.93 0.26 -10.36
C PRO A 94 8.82 1.79 -10.36
N GLU A 95 9.78 2.45 -9.69
CA GLU A 95 9.78 3.91 -9.51
C GLU A 95 9.78 4.68 -10.83
N HIS A 96 10.49 4.18 -11.84
CA HIS A 96 10.51 4.82 -13.17
C HIS A 96 9.12 4.81 -13.81
N GLU A 97 8.32 3.74 -13.67
CA GLU A 97 6.94 3.73 -14.15
C GLU A 97 6.09 4.73 -13.39
N PHE A 98 6.26 4.81 -12.07
CA PHE A 98 5.51 5.80 -11.27
C PHE A 98 5.87 7.24 -11.63
N ARG A 99 7.10 7.51 -12.07
CA ARG A 99 7.52 8.86 -12.45
C ARG A 99 7.13 9.20 -13.89
N ASP A 100 7.40 8.29 -14.82
CA ASP A 100 7.48 8.62 -16.25
C ASP A 100 6.20 8.22 -17.01
N LYS A 101 5.39 7.29 -16.47
CA LYS A 101 4.21 6.78 -17.18
C LYS A 101 3.06 7.79 -17.15
N ALA A 102 2.64 8.20 -18.35
CA ALA A 102 1.44 8.97 -18.58
C ALA A 102 0.20 8.08 -18.41
N SER A 103 -0.34 8.06 -17.19
CA SER A 103 -1.55 7.31 -16.82
C SER A 103 -2.48 8.18 -15.99
N ILE A 104 -3.76 8.22 -16.35
CA ILE A 104 -4.80 8.94 -15.58
C ILE A 104 -4.85 8.42 -14.14
N PHE A 105 -4.71 7.10 -13.97
CA PHE A 105 -4.64 6.47 -12.65
C PHE A 105 -3.44 6.99 -11.85
N LEU A 106 -2.22 6.91 -12.41
CA LEU A 106 -1.02 7.34 -11.68
C LEU A 106 -0.99 8.84 -11.43
N ALA A 107 -1.56 9.64 -12.34
CA ALA A 107 -1.71 11.08 -12.14
C ALA A 107 -2.61 11.39 -10.92
N LYS A 108 -3.70 10.64 -10.75
CA LYS A 108 -4.55 10.75 -9.55
C LYS A 108 -3.81 10.31 -8.29
N VAL A 109 -3.14 9.16 -8.31
CA VAL A 109 -2.38 8.68 -7.14
C VAL A 109 -1.28 9.67 -6.75
N ARG A 110 -0.57 10.28 -7.71
CA ARG A 110 0.43 11.33 -7.43
C ARG A 110 -0.18 12.59 -6.79
N LYS A 111 -1.43 12.90 -7.09
CA LYS A 111 -2.13 14.11 -6.61
C LYS A 111 -2.82 13.88 -5.27
N GLU A 112 -3.44 12.73 -5.08
CA GLU A 112 -4.39 12.44 -4.00
C GLU A 112 -3.91 11.34 -3.04
N GLY A 113 -2.88 10.58 -3.43
CA GLY A 113 -2.35 9.50 -2.62
C GLY A 113 -1.60 9.99 -1.39
N ILE A 114 -1.72 9.25 -0.30
CA ILE A 114 -1.04 9.52 0.97
C ILE A 114 0.12 8.54 1.09
N VAL A 115 1.34 9.06 1.19
CA VAL A 115 2.50 8.24 1.52
C VAL A 115 2.35 7.78 2.97
N ILE A 116 2.13 6.48 3.16
CA ILE A 116 1.99 5.87 4.48
C ILE A 116 3.31 5.27 4.97
N TRP A 117 4.24 5.01 4.05
CA TRP A 117 5.57 4.52 4.37
C TRP A 117 6.56 4.88 3.28
N SER A 118 7.81 5.16 3.66
CA SER A 118 8.93 5.34 2.73
C SER A 118 10.25 4.88 3.34
N ARG A 119 11.11 4.26 2.53
CA ARG A 119 12.47 3.93 2.92
C ARG A 119 13.33 5.21 2.93
N GLY A 120 14.00 5.46 4.05
CA GLY A 120 15.00 6.51 4.21
C GLY A 120 16.37 6.10 3.65
#